data_AF-A0A914JZJ3-F1
#
_entry.id   AF-A0A914JZJ3-F1
#
_cell.length_a   1.000
_cell.length_b   1.000
_cell.length_c   1.000
_cell.angle_alpha   90.00
_cell.angle_beta   90.00
_cell.angle_gamma   90.00
#
_symmetry.space_group_name_H-M   'P 1'
#
loop_
_entity.id
_entity.type
_entity.pdbx_description
1 polymer ?
#
loop_
_entity_poly.entity_id
_entity_poly.type
_entity_poly.pdbx_seq_one_letter_code
_entity_poly.pdbx_strand_id
1 'polypeptide(L)'
;MPVLNGIEVDCCTRFSLWCDGAVQRRTLTDVPQLPWKIFRYAVYCHFCASMFGIVLGITCFCVGVQNSYLYEEVNCSDGADVFVPIANSMTAFIGLLALKQGHLAWNSFLHFIFCVLMILYNTFAVVDTALMANRWTAWVHKPRSDQNWPKSFAWIDWVLAIVLLLNLVLCCVLTFIHIVYHRDCCGWQRTRERRLLTANTSQI
;
A
#
# COMPACT_ATOMS: atom_id res chain seq x y z
N MET A 1 30.53 -16.32 -22.22
CA MET A 1 29.65 -15.59 -21.26
C MET A 1 30.14 -14.16 -21.21
N PRO A 2 29.28 -13.12 -21.23
CA PRO A 2 29.75 -11.74 -21.23
C PRO A 2 30.32 -11.42 -19.84
N VAL A 3 31.58 -11.00 -19.83
CA VAL A 3 32.37 -10.68 -18.64
C VAL A 3 32.28 -9.17 -18.42
N LEU A 4 31.77 -8.73 -17.26
CA LEU A 4 31.92 -7.35 -16.80
C LEU A 4 33.13 -7.31 -15.86
N ASN A 5 34.20 -6.60 -16.23
CA ASN A 5 35.39 -6.41 -15.41
C ASN A 5 36.04 -7.69 -14.83
N GLY A 6 36.00 -8.82 -15.56
CA GLY A 6 36.68 -10.05 -15.15
C GLY A 6 35.94 -10.92 -14.13
N ILE A 7 34.72 -10.56 -13.71
CA ILE A 7 33.96 -11.30 -12.70
C ILE A 7 32.74 -11.98 -13.35
N GLU A 8 32.55 -13.28 -13.11
CA GLU A 8 31.30 -13.95 -13.44
C GLU A 8 30.16 -13.35 -12.61
N VAL A 9 29.26 -12.63 -13.26
CA VAL A 9 28.13 -12.00 -12.60
C VAL A 9 26.98 -13.00 -12.53
N ASP A 10 26.56 -13.35 -11.31
CA ASP A 10 25.43 -14.26 -11.10
C ASP A 10 24.10 -13.68 -11.64
N CYS A 11 23.09 -14.55 -11.78
CA CYS A 11 21.79 -14.15 -12.32
C CYS A 11 21.12 -13.05 -11.47
N CYS A 12 21.25 -13.15 -10.14
CA CYS A 12 20.67 -12.19 -9.18
C CYS A 12 21.29 -10.80 -9.32
N THR A 13 22.61 -10.70 -9.51
CA THR A 13 23.34 -9.45 -9.70
C THR A 13 23.00 -8.84 -11.06
N ARG A 14 22.85 -9.65 -12.12
CA ARG A 14 22.36 -9.15 -13.42
C ARG A 14 20.94 -8.56 -13.32
N PHE A 15 20.04 -9.26 -12.62
CA PHE A 15 18.69 -8.77 -12.38
C PHE A 15 18.70 -7.47 -11.56
N SER A 16 19.49 -7.43 -10.48
CA SER A 16 19.62 -6.24 -9.62
C SER A 16 20.13 -5.02 -10.40
N LEU A 17 21.20 -5.19 -11.18
CA LEU A 17 21.76 -4.11 -12.02
C LEU A 17 20.78 -3.65 -13.12
N TRP A 18 20.02 -4.59 -13.71
CA TRP A 18 18.99 -4.25 -14.68
C TRP A 18 17.84 -3.46 -14.03
N CYS A 19 17.37 -3.89 -12.86
CA CYS A 19 16.35 -3.19 -12.08
C CYS A 19 16.81 -1.80 -11.66
N ASP A 20 18.03 -1.66 -11.11
CA ASP A 20 18.58 -0.36 -10.74
C ASP A 20 18.66 0.57 -11.95
N GLY A 21 19.19 0.08 -13.08
CA GLY A 21 19.23 0.85 -14.32
C GLY A 21 17.85 1.25 -14.86
N ALA A 22 16.79 0.48 -14.59
CA ALA A 22 15.42 0.82 -14.96
C ALA A 22 14.78 1.84 -14.00
N VAL A 23 15.07 1.73 -12.70
CA VAL A 23 14.58 2.61 -11.64
C VAL A 23 15.23 3.98 -11.70
N GLN A 24 16.56 4.06 -11.85
CA GLN A 24 17.32 5.32 -11.91
C GLN A 24 16.91 6.22 -13.08
N ARG A 25 16.40 5.63 -14.17
CA ARG A 25 15.85 6.39 -15.30
C ARG A 25 14.54 7.11 -14.97
N ARG A 26 13.94 6.90 -13.80
CA ARG A 26 12.61 7.39 -13.41
C ARG A 26 12.74 8.20 -12.13
N THR A 27 12.73 9.54 -12.24
CA THR A 27 12.98 10.44 -11.09
C THR A 27 11.79 11.36 -10.82
N LEU A 28 11.40 11.53 -9.55
CA LEU A 28 10.24 12.35 -9.17
C LEU A 28 10.50 13.86 -9.28
N THR A 29 11.68 14.31 -9.71
CA THR A 29 12.04 15.74 -9.72
C THR A 29 11.32 16.55 -10.80
N ASP A 30 10.90 15.89 -11.89
CA ASP A 30 10.36 16.55 -13.07
C ASP A 30 8.82 16.34 -13.21
N VAL A 31 8.13 15.98 -12.11
CA VAL A 31 6.68 15.70 -12.12
C VAL A 31 5.88 17.01 -12.27
N PRO A 32 4.86 17.06 -13.14
CA PRO A 32 3.97 18.21 -13.23
C PRO A 32 3.25 18.53 -11.91
N GLN A 33 3.00 19.81 -11.65
CA GLN A 33 2.52 20.32 -10.35
C GLN A 33 1.19 19.71 -9.88
N LEU A 34 0.23 19.49 -10.79
CA LEU A 34 -1.10 18.98 -10.44
C LEU A 34 -1.06 17.49 -10.02
N PRO A 35 -0.50 16.56 -10.83
CA PRO A 35 -0.26 15.18 -10.40
C PRO A 35 0.54 15.08 -9.10
N TRP A 36 1.56 15.93 -8.93
CA TRP A 36 2.37 15.96 -7.71
C TRP A 36 1.57 16.34 -6.46
N LYS A 37 0.68 17.35 -6.57
CA LYS A 37 -0.21 17.71 -5.47
C LYS A 37 -1.14 16.55 -5.09
N ILE A 38 -1.78 15.93 -6.07
CA ILE A 38 -2.71 14.80 -5.81
C ILE A 38 -1.97 13.64 -5.15
N PHE A 39 -0.79 13.27 -5.67
CA PHE A 39 0.06 12.24 -5.08
C PHE A 39 0.40 12.54 -3.62
N ARG A 40 0.83 13.77 -3.33
CA ARG A 40 1.18 14.20 -1.98
C ARG A 40 0.00 14.10 -1.01
N TYR A 41 -1.18 14.58 -1.40
CA TYR A 41 -2.37 14.46 -0.56
C TYR A 41 -2.78 12.99 -0.35
N ALA A 42 -2.75 12.17 -1.41
CA ALA A 42 -3.08 10.76 -1.31
C ALA A 42 -2.15 10.01 -0.36
N VAL A 43 -0.84 10.29 -0.38
CA VAL A 43 0.12 9.69 0.56
C VAL A 43 -0.17 10.10 2.01
N TYR A 44 -0.48 11.37 2.28
CA TYR A 44 -0.84 11.80 3.62
C TYR A 44 -2.16 11.18 4.10
N CYS A 45 -3.17 11.14 3.24
CA CYS A 45 -4.44 10.46 3.55
C CYS A 45 -4.22 8.98 3.83
N HIS A 46 -3.40 8.30 3.03
CA HIS A 46 -3.04 6.90 3.26
C HIS A 46 -2.34 6.73 4.61
N PHE A 47 -1.37 7.59 4.94
CA PHE A 47 -0.71 7.55 6.24
C PHE A 47 -1.68 7.72 7.41
N CYS A 48 -2.57 8.72 7.36
CA CYS A 48 -3.56 8.93 8.41
C CYS A 48 -4.54 7.75 8.55
N ALA A 49 -5.03 7.21 7.44
CA ALA A 49 -5.93 6.06 7.43
C ALA A 49 -5.25 4.78 7.94
N SER A 50 -3.99 4.54 7.57
CA SER A 50 -3.19 3.42 8.08
C SER A 50 -2.91 3.53 9.57
N MET A 51 -2.56 4.72 10.07
CA MET A 51 -2.35 4.95 11.49
C MET A 51 -3.63 4.75 12.31
N PHE A 52 -4.76 5.23 11.80
CA PHE A 52 -6.06 4.98 12.43
C PHE A 52 -6.40 3.48 12.44
N GLY A 53 -6.15 2.79 11.32
CA GLY A 53 -6.28 1.34 11.21
C GLY A 53 -5.40 0.58 12.20
N ILE A 54 -4.16 1.01 12.43
CA ILE A 54 -3.28 0.41 13.46
C ILE A 54 -3.88 0.53 14.84
N VAL A 55 -4.34 1.73 15.22
CA VAL A 55 -4.92 1.96 16.55
C VAL A 55 -6.13 1.06 16.75
N LEU A 56 -7.00 0.95 15.75
CA LEU A 56 -8.14 0.03 15.79
C LEU A 56 -7.72 -1.44 15.85
N GLY A 57 -6.74 -1.85 15.04
CA GLY A 57 -6.23 -3.22 15.02
C GLY A 57 -5.60 -3.63 16.36
N ILE A 58 -4.77 -2.78 16.95
CA ILE A 58 -4.20 -3.01 18.28
C ILE A 58 -5.30 -3.07 19.34
N THR A 59 -6.26 -2.14 19.30
CA THR A 59 -7.38 -2.13 20.27
C THR A 59 -8.19 -3.41 20.15
N CYS A 60 -8.52 -3.83 18.93
CA CYS A 60 -9.25 -5.07 18.66
C CYS A 60 -8.48 -6.30 19.16
N PHE A 61 -7.17 -6.38 18.86
CA PHE A 61 -6.29 -7.43 19.35
C PHE A 61 -6.25 -7.49 20.89
N CYS A 62 -6.03 -6.35 21.57
CA CYS A 62 -5.98 -6.28 23.02
C CYS A 62 -7.33 -6.67 23.65
N VAL A 63 -8.45 -6.17 23.13
CA VAL A 63 -9.80 -6.53 23.60
C VAL A 63 -10.07 -8.01 23.38
N GLY A 64 -9.68 -8.57 22.23
CA GLY A 64 -9.80 -10.00 21.95
C GLY A 64 -9.03 -10.85 22.96
N VAL A 65 -7.76 -10.53 23.18
CA VAL A 65 -6.91 -11.26 24.15
C VAL A 65 -7.46 -11.19 25.57
N GLN A 66 -7.95 -10.03 26.02
CA GLN A 66 -8.47 -9.86 27.38
C GLN A 66 -9.82 -10.56 27.60
N ASN A 67 -10.63 -10.74 26.55
CA ASN A 67 -11.93 -11.39 26.63
C ASN A 67 -11.86 -12.87 26.17
N SER A 68 -10.74 -13.55 26.43
CA SER A 68 -10.42 -14.90 25.95
C SER A 68 -11.45 -15.98 26.27
N TYR A 69 -12.39 -15.78 27.21
CA TYR A 69 -13.52 -16.70 27.42
C TYR A 69 -14.42 -16.82 26.17
N LEU A 70 -14.47 -15.78 25.32
CA LEU A 70 -15.16 -15.82 24.03
C LEU A 70 -14.47 -16.76 23.02
N TYR A 71 -13.18 -17.07 23.21
CA TYR A 71 -12.42 -18.00 22.36
C TYR A 71 -12.76 -19.46 22.66
N GLU A 72 -13.40 -19.75 23.81
CA GLU A 72 -13.83 -21.11 24.18
C GLU A 72 -15.23 -21.45 23.63
N GLU A 73 -16.15 -20.48 23.49
CA GLU A 73 -17.49 -20.71 22.92
C GLU A 73 -17.59 -20.36 21.41
N VAL A 74 -16.75 -19.45 20.93
CA VAL A 74 -16.67 -19.05 19.53
C VAL A 74 -15.26 -19.41 19.08
N ASN A 75 -15.15 -20.32 18.11
CA ASN A 75 -13.89 -20.86 17.63
C ASN A 75 -12.96 -19.74 17.10
N CYS A 76 -12.20 -19.10 17.96
CA CYS A 76 -11.38 -17.95 17.65
C CYS A 76 -9.96 -18.40 17.24
N SER A 77 -9.91 -19.16 16.15
CA SER A 77 -8.67 -19.35 15.38
C SER A 77 -8.24 -18.07 14.67
N ASP A 78 -9.12 -17.08 14.49
CA ASP A 78 -8.84 -15.93 13.61
C ASP A 78 -8.66 -14.65 14.42
N GLY A 79 -7.80 -14.68 15.45
CA GLY A 79 -7.40 -13.49 16.20
C GLY A 79 -7.16 -12.31 15.24
N ALA A 80 -7.87 -11.21 15.48
CA ALA A 80 -7.91 -10.03 14.61
C ALA A 80 -6.57 -9.78 13.92
N ASP A 81 -6.53 -9.89 12.60
CA ASP A 81 -5.29 -9.82 11.81
C ASP A 81 -4.69 -8.40 11.90
N VAL A 82 -3.90 -8.17 12.95
CA VAL A 82 -3.16 -6.93 13.20
C VAL A 82 -2.06 -6.71 12.16
N PHE A 83 -1.71 -7.73 11.36
CA PHE A 83 -0.69 -7.61 10.33
C PHE A 83 -1.15 -6.71 9.17
N VAL A 84 -2.44 -6.70 8.81
CA VAL A 84 -2.95 -5.84 7.72
C VAL A 84 -2.78 -4.34 8.05
N PRO A 85 -3.21 -3.85 9.23
CA PRO A 85 -2.93 -2.47 9.63
C PRO A 85 -1.43 -2.12 9.72
N ILE A 86 -0.61 -3.05 10.21
CA ILE A 86 0.86 -2.86 10.29
C ILE A 86 1.46 -2.70 8.90
N ALA A 87 1.12 -3.60 7.97
CA ALA A 87 1.63 -3.58 6.60
C ALA A 87 1.21 -2.32 5.84
N ASN A 88 -0.04 -1.85 6.02
CA ASN A 88 -0.50 -0.58 5.48
C ASN A 88 0.30 0.61 6.01
N SER A 89 0.69 0.60 7.29
CA SER A 89 1.45 1.70 7.88
C SER A 89 2.91 1.70 7.45
N MET A 90 3.53 0.52 7.31
CA MET A 90 4.85 0.41 6.70
C MET A 90 4.84 0.93 5.25
N THR A 91 3.83 0.54 4.47
CA THR A 91 3.66 1.00 3.08
C THR A 91 3.49 2.52 3.01
N ALA A 92 2.63 3.08 3.86
CA ALA A 92 2.42 4.52 3.91
C ALA A 92 3.68 5.29 4.37
N PHE A 93 4.46 4.72 5.28
CA PHE A 93 5.74 5.30 5.71
C PHE A 93 6.75 5.35 4.56
N ILE A 94 6.86 4.30 3.75
CA ILE A 94 7.70 4.29 2.55
C ILE A 94 7.21 5.36 1.55
N GLY A 95 5.90 5.58 1.44
CA GLY A 95 5.33 6.68 0.67
C GLY A 95 5.78 8.07 1.17
N LEU A 96 5.83 8.29 2.48
CA LEU A 96 6.36 9.52 3.07
C LEU A 96 7.85 9.70 2.77
N LEU A 97 8.64 8.62 2.81
CA LEU A 97 10.05 8.67 2.42
C LEU A 97 10.21 9.01 0.93
N ALA A 98 9.36 8.48 0.06
CA ALA A 98 9.33 8.82 -1.36
C ALA A 98 9.01 10.30 -1.60
N LEU A 99 8.10 10.89 -0.81
CA LEU A 99 7.82 12.33 -0.86
C LEU A 99 9.01 13.17 -0.40
N LYS A 100 9.63 12.80 0.73
CA LYS A 100 10.73 13.57 1.34
C LYS A 100 12.02 13.45 0.53
N GLN A 101 12.27 12.29 -0.06
CA GLN A 101 13.48 11.97 -0.81
C GLN A 101 13.15 11.77 -2.29
N GLY A 102 12.48 12.73 -2.92
CA GLY A 102 12.06 12.63 -4.33
C GLY A 102 13.21 12.46 -5.35
N HIS A 103 14.45 12.72 -4.94
CA HIS A 103 15.66 12.44 -5.73
C HIS A 103 16.05 10.95 -5.69
N LEU A 104 15.61 10.19 -4.68
CA LEU A 104 15.86 8.75 -4.57
C LEU A 104 14.75 7.97 -5.28
N ALA A 105 15.06 7.48 -6.48
CA ALA A 105 14.12 6.72 -7.31
C ALA A 105 13.63 5.42 -6.64
N TRP A 106 14.48 4.79 -5.81
CA TRP A 106 14.18 3.53 -5.13
C TRP A 106 12.99 3.60 -4.17
N ASN A 107 12.85 4.68 -3.40
CA ASN A 107 11.74 4.81 -2.45
C ASN A 107 10.38 4.88 -3.17
N SER A 108 10.33 5.60 -4.30
CA SER A 108 9.12 5.70 -5.13
C SER A 108 8.75 4.34 -5.72
N PHE A 109 9.75 3.60 -6.21
CA PHE A 109 9.55 2.27 -6.78
C PHE A 109 9.09 1.25 -5.73
N LEU A 110 9.74 1.23 -4.56
CA LEU A 110 9.32 0.38 -3.44
C LEU A 110 7.89 0.72 -3.00
N HIS A 111 7.57 2.01 -2.86
CA HIS A 111 6.22 2.44 -2.53
C HIS A 111 5.18 1.92 -3.53
N PHE A 112 5.48 1.99 -4.84
CA PHE A 112 4.62 1.41 -5.87
C PHE A 112 4.40 -0.10 -5.70
N ILE A 113 5.47 -0.87 -5.51
CA ILE A 113 5.38 -2.33 -5.29
C ILE A 113 4.52 -2.63 -4.07
N PHE A 114 4.79 -1.96 -2.94
CA PHE A 114 4.05 -2.17 -1.71
C PHE A 114 2.58 -1.77 -1.86
N CYS A 115 2.25 -0.68 -2.57
CA CYS A 115 0.86 -0.36 -2.88
C CYS A 115 0.16 -1.48 -3.67
N VAL A 116 0.81 -2.07 -4.67
CA VAL A 116 0.24 -3.20 -5.44
C VAL A 116 -0.02 -4.41 -4.55
N LEU A 117 0.93 -4.76 -3.68
CA LEU A 117 0.75 -5.86 -2.73
C LEU A 117 -0.37 -5.56 -1.72
N MET A 118 -0.44 -4.33 -1.22
CA MET A 118 -1.49 -3.90 -0.28
C MET A 118 -2.87 -3.87 -0.92
N ILE A 119 -3.01 -3.65 -2.23
CA ILE A 119 -4.31 -3.80 -2.91
C ILE A 119 -4.83 -5.23 -2.74
N LEU A 120 -3.98 -6.23 -2.99
CA LEU A 120 -4.36 -7.63 -2.82
C LEU A 120 -4.68 -7.94 -1.36
N TYR A 121 -3.80 -7.54 -0.45
CA TYR A 121 -3.93 -7.84 0.98
C TYR A 121 -5.16 -7.17 1.60
N ASN A 122 -5.39 -5.88 1.31
CA ASN A 122 -6.59 -5.16 1.76
C ASN A 122 -7.88 -5.74 1.16
N THR A 123 -7.85 -6.27 -0.07
CA THR A 123 -9.04 -6.90 -0.67
C THR A 123 -9.48 -8.12 0.15
N PHE A 124 -8.55 -9.02 0.48
CA PHE A 124 -8.85 -10.17 1.33
C PHE A 124 -9.30 -9.75 2.73
N ALA A 125 -8.60 -8.78 3.33
CA ALA A 125 -8.92 -8.29 4.67
C ALA A 125 -10.31 -7.65 4.74
N VAL A 126 -10.69 -6.83 3.76
CA VAL A 126 -12.04 -6.22 3.70
C VAL A 126 -13.12 -7.29 3.64
N VAL A 127 -12.94 -8.31 2.79
CA VAL A 127 -13.92 -9.40 2.66
C VAL A 127 -14.04 -10.18 3.96
N ASP A 128 -12.91 -10.57 4.55
CA ASP A 128 -12.89 -11.32 5.79
C ASP A 128 -13.55 -10.56 6.95
N THR A 129 -13.13 -9.30 7.18
CA THR A 129 -13.69 -8.47 8.25
C THR A 129 -15.18 -8.18 8.02
N ALA A 130 -15.63 -7.97 6.78
CA ALA A 130 -17.05 -7.79 6.48
C ALA A 130 -17.87 -9.07 6.72
N LEU A 131 -17.32 -10.25 6.41
CA LEU A 131 -17.97 -11.52 6.72
C LEU A 131 -18.07 -11.75 8.23
N MET A 132 -17.05 -11.39 9.00
CA MET A 132 -17.09 -11.45 10.47
C MET A 132 -18.11 -10.48 11.05
N ALA A 133 -18.13 -9.23 10.58
CA ALA A 133 -19.14 -8.25 10.97
C ALA A 133 -20.57 -8.78 10.74
N ASN A 134 -20.83 -9.41 9.59
CA ASN A 134 -22.11 -10.02 9.27
C ASN A 134 -22.45 -11.23 10.16
N ARG A 135 -21.44 -12.02 10.57
CA ARG A 135 -21.66 -13.10 11.55
C ARG A 135 -22.08 -12.53 12.89
N TRP A 136 -21.41 -11.49 13.38
CA TRP A 136 -21.78 -10.85 14.65
C TRP A 136 -23.18 -10.24 14.62
N THR A 137 -23.57 -9.58 13.53
CA THR A 137 -24.93 -9.04 13.40
C THR A 137 -25.97 -10.16 13.40
N ALA A 138 -25.71 -11.31 12.79
CA ALA A 138 -26.60 -12.47 12.87
C ALA A 138 -26.74 -13.02 14.30
N TRP A 139 -25.67 -12.99 15.09
CA TRP A 139 -25.70 -13.40 16.51
C TRP A 139 -26.53 -12.45 17.39
N VAL A 140 -26.57 -11.15 17.10
CA VAL A 140 -27.40 -10.17 17.83
C VAL A 140 -28.88 -10.56 17.81
N HIS A 141 -29.36 -11.18 16.73
CA HIS A 141 -30.77 -11.54 16.53
C HIS A 141 -31.17 -12.88 17.18
N LYS A 142 -30.24 -13.60 17.82
CA LYS A 142 -30.55 -14.88 18.48
C LYS A 142 -31.18 -14.64 19.86
N PRO A 143 -32.23 -15.39 20.24
CA PRO A 143 -33.03 -15.17 21.46
C PRO A 143 -32.31 -15.44 22.81
N ARG A 144 -30.98 -15.64 22.79
CA ARG A 144 -30.13 -15.75 23.99
C ARG A 144 -29.28 -14.49 24.24
N SER A 145 -29.42 -13.44 23.42
CA SER A 145 -28.59 -12.24 23.47
C SER A 145 -29.12 -11.17 24.43
N ASP A 146 -29.32 -11.50 25.70
CA ASP A 146 -29.46 -10.48 26.75
C ASP A 146 -28.15 -9.68 26.95
N GLN A 147 -27.13 -10.02 26.17
CA GLN A 147 -25.78 -9.51 26.25
C GLN A 147 -25.49 -8.60 25.03
N ASN A 148 -25.09 -7.35 25.30
CA ASN A 148 -24.81 -6.33 24.28
C ASN A 148 -23.47 -6.52 23.55
N TRP A 149 -22.61 -7.43 23.99
CA TRP A 149 -21.27 -7.58 23.44
C TRP A 149 -21.23 -7.90 21.92
N PRO A 150 -22.11 -8.74 21.32
CA PRO A 150 -22.02 -9.06 19.89
C PRO A 150 -22.26 -7.83 19.01
N LYS A 151 -23.08 -6.89 19.49
CA LYS A 151 -23.33 -5.62 18.81
C LYS A 151 -22.07 -4.74 18.79
N SER A 152 -21.30 -4.73 19.88
CA SER A 152 -20.04 -3.98 19.95
C SER A 152 -18.99 -4.54 18.99
N PHE A 153 -18.83 -5.87 18.93
CA PHE A 153 -17.91 -6.51 17.97
C PHE A 153 -18.34 -6.31 16.52
N ALA A 154 -19.63 -6.42 16.22
CA ALA A 154 -20.15 -6.11 14.89
C ALA A 154 -19.78 -4.69 14.44
N TRP A 155 -19.92 -3.70 15.34
CA TRP A 155 -19.55 -2.31 15.05
C TRP A 155 -18.05 -2.13 14.83
N ILE A 156 -17.21 -2.77 15.66
CA ILE A 156 -15.75 -2.71 15.53
C ILE A 156 -15.33 -3.27 14.16
N ASP A 157 -15.84 -4.43 13.78
CA ASP A 157 -15.52 -5.06 12.50
C ASP A 157 -16.04 -4.24 11.31
N TRP A 158 -17.23 -3.65 11.40
CA TRP A 158 -17.70 -2.73 10.35
C TRP A 158 -16.81 -1.50 10.19
N VAL A 159 -16.38 -0.88 11.30
CA VAL A 159 -15.47 0.26 11.26
C VAL A 159 -14.12 -0.14 10.67
N LEU A 160 -13.57 -1.29 11.06
CA LEU A 160 -12.34 -1.84 10.49
C LEU A 160 -12.48 -2.09 8.99
N ALA A 161 -13.56 -2.72 8.54
CA ALA A 161 -13.82 -2.98 7.12
C ALA A 161 -13.89 -1.68 6.30
N ILE A 162 -14.51 -0.63 6.82
CA ILE A 162 -14.56 0.69 6.17
C ILE A 162 -13.16 1.32 6.07
N VAL A 163 -12.36 1.24 7.13
CA VAL A 163 -10.99 1.77 7.13
C VAL A 163 -10.09 1.01 6.16
N LEU A 164 -10.21 -0.32 6.11
CA LEU A 164 -9.49 -1.17 5.15
C LEU A 164 -9.91 -0.87 3.71
N LEU A 165 -11.20 -0.64 3.47
CA LEU A 165 -11.72 -0.23 2.17
C LEU A 165 -11.17 1.14 1.75
N LEU A 166 -11.08 2.09 2.68
CA LEU A 166 -10.46 3.38 2.42
C LEU A 166 -8.97 3.23 2.06
N ASN A 167 -8.22 2.41 2.79
CA ASN A 167 -6.81 2.11 2.48
C ASN A 167 -6.67 1.42 1.11
N LEU A 168 -7.57 0.51 0.75
CA LEU A 168 -7.63 -0.12 -0.57
C LEU A 168 -7.80 0.92 -1.68
N VAL A 169 -8.80 1.81 -1.54
CA VAL A 169 -9.05 2.88 -2.52
C VAL A 169 -7.85 3.80 -2.65
N LEU A 170 -7.23 4.20 -1.53
CA LEU A 170 -6.04 5.04 -1.53
C LEU A 170 -4.84 4.35 -2.22
N CYS A 171 -4.62 3.06 -1.96
CA CYS A 171 -3.59 2.28 -2.64
C CYS A 171 -3.86 2.19 -4.16
N CYS A 172 -5.12 2.00 -4.58
CA CYS A 172 -5.50 2.02 -6.00
C CYS A 172 -5.21 3.38 -6.66
N VAL A 173 -5.57 4.48 -6.00
CA VAL A 173 -5.29 5.85 -6.48
C VAL A 173 -3.78 6.08 -6.60
N LEU A 174 -3.00 5.74 -5.57
CA LEU A 174 -1.54 5.88 -5.57
C LEU A 174 -0.90 5.05 -6.68
N THR A 175 -1.34 3.80 -6.86
CA THR A 175 -0.86 2.91 -7.92
C THR A 175 -1.19 3.47 -9.30
N PHE A 176 -2.41 3.97 -9.50
CA PHE A 176 -2.83 4.60 -10.74
C PHE A 176 -1.96 5.82 -11.07
N ILE A 177 -1.73 6.70 -10.09
CA ILE A 177 -0.86 7.86 -10.25
C ILE A 177 0.55 7.42 -10.64
N HIS A 178 1.13 6.41 -9.98
CA HIS A 178 2.43 5.86 -10.33
C HIS A 178 2.46 5.32 -11.77
N ILE A 179 1.42 4.63 -12.22
CA ILE A 179 1.34 4.10 -13.60
C ILE A 179 1.27 5.24 -14.62
N VAL A 180 0.39 6.22 -14.41
CA VAL A 180 0.25 7.39 -15.28
C VAL A 180 1.57 8.16 -15.33
N TYR A 181 2.16 8.41 -14.18
CA TYR A 181 3.48 9.04 -14.06
C TYR A 181 4.56 8.27 -14.82
N HIS A 182 4.64 6.95 -14.63
CA HIS A 182 5.63 6.13 -15.32
C HIS A 182 5.43 6.13 -16.84
N ARG A 183 4.19 6.17 -17.32
CA ARG A 183 3.88 6.27 -18.74
C ARG A 183 4.26 7.64 -19.30
N ASP A 184 3.95 8.72 -18.60
CA ASP A 184 4.18 10.09 -19.05
C ASP A 184 5.67 10.44 -19.02
N CYS A 185 6.42 10.05 -17.98
CA CYS A 185 7.89 10.22 -17.95
C CYS A 185 8.57 9.56 -19.15
N CYS A 186 8.14 8.36 -19.55
CA CYS A 186 8.66 7.68 -20.74
C CYS A 186 8.39 8.47 -22.04
N GLY A 187 7.26 9.19 -22.10
CA GLY A 187 6.91 10.06 -23.22
C GLY A 187 7.73 11.36 -23.23
N TRP A 188 7.89 11.99 -22.07
CA TRP A 188 8.68 13.21 -21.89
C TRP A 188 10.16 12.98 -22.18
N GLN A 189 10.75 11.88 -21.70
CA GLN A 189 12.14 11.52 -22.00
C GLN A 189 12.38 11.31 -23.49
N ARG A 190 11.52 10.53 -24.16
CA ARG A 190 11.59 10.34 -25.62
C ARG A 190 11.50 11.66 -26.38
N THR A 191 10.68 12.59 -25.91
CA THR A 191 10.53 13.90 -26.54
C THR A 191 11.77 14.77 -26.33
N ARG A 192 12.37 14.74 -25.14
CA ARG A 192 13.61 15.45 -24.82
C ARG A 192 14.80 14.91 -25.61
N GLU A 193 14.97 13.59 -25.70
CA GLU A 193 16.01 12.96 -26.51
C GLU A 193 15.89 13.35 -27.98
N ARG A 194 14.68 13.31 -28.54
CA ARG A 194 14.45 13.78 -29.92
C ARG A 194 14.85 15.24 -30.10
N ARG A 195 14.50 16.13 -29.16
CA ARG A 195 14.86 17.55 -29.23
C ARG A 195 16.37 17.77 -29.18
N LEU A 196 17.09 17.02 -28.34
CA LEU A 196 18.55 17.08 -28.25
C LEU A 196 19.22 16.56 -29.54
N LEU A 197 18.71 15.47 -30.11
CA LEU A 197 19.21 14.93 -31.37
C LEU A 197 18.99 15.91 -32.54
N THR A 198 17.82 16.56 -32.62
CA THR A 198 17.56 17.62 -33.61
C THR A 198 18.41 18.87 -33.41
N ALA A 199 18.69 19.25 -32.16
CA ALA A 199 19.54 20.42 -31.86
C ALA A 199 21.00 20.18 -32.28
N ASN A 200 21.55 18.98 -32.04
CA ASN A 200 22.90 18.63 -32.45
C ASN A 200 23.05 18.47 -33.97
N THR A 201 22.00 18.03 -34.68
CA THR A 201 22.03 17.96 -36.15
C THR A 201 21.89 19.32 -36.83
N SER A 202 21.33 20.33 -36.16
CA SER A 202 21.28 21.71 -36.66
C SER A 202 22.57 22.53 -36.46
N GLN A 203 23.58 21.97 -35.80
CA GLN A 203 24.88 22.61 -35.57
C GLN A 203 26.01 22.07 -36.48
N ILE A 204 25.69 21.16 -37.41
CA ILE A 204 26.58 20.63 -38.46
C ILE A 204 26.11 21.20 -39.80
#